data_AF-A0A1C7MUT6-F1
#
_entry.id   AF-A0A1C7MUT6-F1
#
_cell.length_a   1.000
_cell.length_b   1.000
_cell.length_c   1.000
_cell.angle_alpha   90.00
_cell.angle_beta   90.00
_cell.angle_gamma   90.00
#
_symmetry.space_group_name_H-M   'P 1'
#
loop_
_entity.id
_entity.type
_entity.pdbx_description
1 polymer ?
#
loop_
_entity_poly.entity_id
_entity_poly.type
_entity_poly.pdbx_seq_one_letter_code
_entity_poly.pdbx_strand_id
1 'polypeptide(L)'
;NHVRRVINPEALTVRPVTDKVTALSEASMSKYLKEWGFEKKSNGKDYVYFDGYERDDVRLYRLDWARKMMMWREKMEVYPRDNEEEALEPIVQEGEKKKVLVTHDESTFYANDARKE
;
A
#
# COMPACT_ATOMS: atom_id res chain seq x y z
N ASN A 1 13.74 -19.09 14.77
CA ASN A 1 13.31 -19.16 16.18
C ASN A 1 13.67 -17.87 16.88
N HIS A 2 12.74 -17.31 17.66
CA HIS A 2 12.90 -16.16 18.58
C HIS A 2 12.70 -14.74 18.02
N VAL A 3 11.47 -14.41 17.64
CA VAL A 3 10.92 -13.07 17.93
C VAL A 3 10.29 -13.17 19.32
N ARG A 4 11.04 -12.83 20.37
CA ARG A 4 10.45 -12.71 21.72
C ARG A 4 9.59 -11.45 21.73
N ARG A 5 8.27 -11.64 21.73
CA ARG A 5 7.28 -10.60 22.05
C ARG A 5 7.66 -9.99 23.40
N VAL A 6 8.11 -8.75 23.41
CA VAL A 6 8.25 -7.95 24.64
C VAL A 6 6.86 -7.41 24.96
N ILE A 7 5.95 -8.30 25.35
CA ILE A 7 4.73 -7.90 26.05
C ILE A 7 5.09 -8.04 27.52
N ASN A 8 5.16 -6.91 28.23
CA ASN A 8 5.32 -6.92 29.68
C ASN A 8 4.09 -7.62 30.29
N PRO A 9 4.24 -8.80 30.92
CA PRO A 9 3.11 -9.56 31.45
C PRO A 9 2.38 -8.83 32.59
N GLU A 10 3.04 -7.88 33.26
CA GLU A 10 2.42 -7.08 34.33
C GLU A 10 1.47 -6.00 33.80
N ALA A 11 1.57 -5.63 32.51
CA ALA A 11 0.67 -4.66 31.89
C ALA A 11 -0.74 -5.23 31.63
N LEU A 12 -0.93 -6.55 31.79
CA LEU A 12 -2.21 -7.24 31.60
C LEU A 12 -2.93 -7.49 32.93
N THR A 13 -3.14 -6.45 33.73
CA THR A 13 -4.05 -6.56 34.88
C THR A 13 -5.49 -6.54 34.38
N VAL A 14 -6.10 -7.72 34.25
CA VAL A 14 -7.50 -7.88 33.87
C VAL A 14 -8.37 -7.32 35.00
N ARG A 15 -8.94 -6.13 34.79
CA ARG A 15 -9.95 -5.56 35.70
C ARG A 15 -11.32 -6.13 35.35
N PRO A 16 -12.22 -6.36 36.32
CA PRO A 16 -13.55 -6.88 36.06
C PRO A 16 -14.30 -5.94 35.10
N VAL A 17 -14.83 -6.52 34.02
CA VAL A 17 -15.60 -5.80 33.01
C VAL A 17 -16.96 -5.47 33.62
N THR A 18 -17.21 -4.19 33.88
CA THR A 18 -18.54 -3.69 34.23
C THR A 18 -19.32 -3.41 32.94
N ASP A 19 -20.56 -3.91 32.85
CA ASP A 19 -21.44 -3.98 31.65
C ASP A 19 -21.91 -2.65 31.03
N LYS A 20 -21.14 -1.57 31.16
CA LYS A 20 -21.37 -0.34 30.40
C LYS A 20 -20.11 -0.01 29.63
N VAL A 21 -20.07 -0.44 28.36
CA VAL A 21 -19.06 0.01 27.41
C VAL A 21 -19.39 1.47 27.05
N THR A 22 -19.04 2.39 27.95
CA THR A 22 -18.91 3.80 27.57
C THR A 22 -17.76 3.90 26.58
N ALA A 23 -17.97 4.58 25.46
CA ALA A 23 -16.91 4.85 24.49
C ALA A 23 -15.69 5.43 25.23
N LEU A 24 -14.55 4.78 25.10
CA LEU A 24 -13.32 5.22 25.76
C LEU A 24 -12.95 6.61 25.25
N SER A 25 -12.71 7.53 26.17
CA SER A 25 -12.22 8.85 25.79
C SER A 25 -10.86 8.74 25.11
N GLU A 26 -10.55 9.65 24.19
CA GLU A 26 -9.23 9.71 23.54
C GLU A 26 -8.09 9.84 24.55
N ALA A 27 -8.34 10.51 25.68
CA ALA A 27 -7.39 10.66 26.78
C ALA A 27 -7.08 9.31 27.45
N SER A 28 -8.10 8.48 27.68
CA SER A 28 -7.94 7.14 28.24
C SER A 28 -7.12 6.24 27.30
N MET A 29 -7.46 6.25 26.00
CA MET A 29 -6.71 5.48 25.00
C MET A 29 -5.27 5.94 24.86
N SER A 30 -5.02 7.25 24.83
CA SER A 30 -3.67 7.81 24.76
C SER A 30 -2.81 7.41 25.95
N LYS A 31 -3.41 7.31 27.16
CA LYS A 31 -2.72 6.84 28.36
C LYS A 31 -2.32 5.37 28.23
N TYR A 32 -3.26 4.50 27.84
CA TYR A 32 -2.97 3.07 27.67
C TYR A 32 -1.91 2.80 26.60
N LEU A 33 -1.96 3.51 25.47
CA LEU A 33 -0.95 3.39 24.42
C LEU A 33 0.45 3.71 24.96
N LYS A 34 0.60 4.76 25.77
CA LYS A 34 1.88 5.07 26.43
C LYS A 34 2.32 3.97 27.40
N GLU A 35 1.40 3.48 28.24
CA GLU A 35 1.69 2.40 29.20
C GLU A 35 2.10 1.09 28.51
N TRP A 36 1.57 0.82 27.31
CA TRP A 36 1.95 -0.31 26.47
C TRP A 36 3.25 -0.08 25.67
N GLY A 37 3.92 1.05 25.87
CA GLY A 37 5.20 1.37 25.21
C GLY A 37 5.07 1.95 23.79
N PHE A 38 3.89 2.41 23.39
CA PHE A 38 3.72 3.14 22.14
C PHE A 38 4.05 4.62 22.33
N GLU A 39 4.88 5.15 21.44
CA GLU A 39 5.23 6.56 21.40
C GLU A 39 4.63 7.22 20.16
N LYS A 40 4.06 8.42 20.33
CA LYS A 40 3.60 9.22 19.20
C LYS A 40 4.84 9.76 18.47
N LYS A 41 5.22 9.11 17.37
CA LYS A 41 6.24 9.65 16.48
C LYS A 41 5.67 10.85 15.73
N SER A 42 6.30 12.01 15.86
CA SER A 42 6.12 13.09 14.89
C SER A 42 6.94 12.75 13.65
N ASN A 43 6.50 11.75 12.89
CA ASN A 43 6.95 11.68 11.50
C ASN A 43 6.41 12.97 10.90
N GLY A 44 7.30 13.86 10.44
CA GLY A 44 6.90 15.09 9.78
C GLY A 44 5.77 14.80 8.79
N LYS A 45 4.82 15.72 8.67
CA LYS A 45 3.65 15.60 7.77
C LYS A 45 4.05 15.22 6.33
N ASP A 46 5.33 15.30 6.01
CA ASP A 46 5.93 15.09 4.71
C ASP A 46 6.30 13.62 4.39
N TYR A 47 6.28 12.69 5.37
CA TYR A 47 6.81 11.32 5.16
C TYR A 47 5.81 10.17 5.34
N VAL A 48 4.56 10.47 5.71
CA VAL A 48 3.52 9.44 5.85
C VAL A 48 2.32 9.85 5.01
N TYR A 49 2.21 9.28 3.81
CA TYR A 49 1.00 9.35 3.03
C TYR A 49 -0.09 8.58 3.77
N PHE A 50 -1.05 9.31 4.35
CA PHE A 50 -2.26 8.72 4.88
C PHE A 50 -3.14 8.33 3.68
N ASP A 51 -3.08 7.05 3.30
CA ASP A 51 -3.98 6.51 2.27
C ASP A 51 -5.42 6.63 2.77
N GLY A 52 -6.19 7.51 2.13
CA GLY A 52 -7.51 7.90 2.58
C GLY A 52 -8.03 9.17 1.92
N TYR A 53 -7.15 10.00 1.37
CA TYR A 53 -7.55 11.17 0.58
C TYR A 53 -6.73 11.31 -0.69
N GLU A 54 -6.85 10.31 -1.57
CA GLU A 54 -6.45 10.52 -2.96
C GLU A 54 -7.26 11.67 -3.55
N ARG A 55 -6.55 12.65 -4.12
CA ARG A 55 -7.17 13.78 -4.83
C ARG A 55 -8.02 13.26 -6.00
N ASP A 56 -9.10 13.96 -6.30
CA ASP A 56 -10.06 13.50 -7.32
C ASP A 56 -9.42 13.39 -8.72
N ASP A 57 -8.46 14.25 -9.04
CA ASP A 57 -7.68 14.19 -10.29
C ASP A 57 -6.85 12.89 -10.39
N VAL A 58 -6.19 12.49 -9.30
CA VAL A 58 -5.43 11.23 -9.23
C VAL A 58 -6.35 10.03 -9.39
N ARG A 59 -7.52 10.05 -8.75
CA ARG A 59 -8.52 8.98 -8.88
C ARG A 59 -9.04 8.87 -10.32
N LEU A 60 -9.36 10.00 -10.95
CA LEU A 60 -9.82 10.05 -12.34
C LEU A 60 -8.74 9.56 -13.31
N TYR A 61 -7.50 10.00 -13.12
CA TYR A 61 -6.35 9.55 -13.91
C TYR A 61 -6.18 8.03 -13.82
N ARG A 62 -6.18 7.46 -12.60
CA ARG A 62 -6.05 6.02 -12.42
C ARG A 62 -7.19 5.24 -13.07
N LEU A 63 -8.43 5.73 -12.95
CA LEU A 63 -9.59 5.08 -13.55
C LEU A 63 -9.51 5.07 -15.07
N ASP A 64 -9.14 6.19 -15.69
CA ASP A 64 -8.95 6.30 -17.14
C ASP A 64 -7.79 5.40 -17.62
N TRP A 65 -6.67 5.43 -16.90
CA TRP A 65 -5.54 4.54 -17.18
C TRP A 65 -5.93 3.07 -17.11
N ALA A 66 -6.63 2.65 -16.06
CA ALA A 66 -7.05 1.26 -15.88
C ALA A 66 -7.98 0.79 -17.02
N ARG A 67 -8.91 1.63 -17.46
CA ARG A 67 -9.78 1.34 -18.61
C ARG A 67 -8.97 1.14 -19.89
N LYS A 68 -8.04 2.05 -20.19
CA LYS A 68 -7.14 1.95 -21.36
C LYS A 68 -6.30 0.67 -21.29
N MET A 69 -5.76 0.35 -20.12
CA MET A 69 -4.94 -0.83 -19.93
C MET A 69 -5.72 -2.13 -20.13
N MET A 70 -6.96 -2.22 -19.64
CA MET A 70 -7.81 -3.40 -19.89
C MET A 70 -8.08 -3.60 -21.38
N MET A 71 -8.36 -2.53 -22.13
CA MET A 71 -8.54 -2.60 -23.58
C MET A 71 -7.25 -2.97 -24.32
N TRP A 72 -6.10 -2.44 -23.89
CA TRP A 72 -4.83 -2.74 -24.54
C TRP A 72 -4.30 -4.12 -24.19
N ARG A 73 -4.64 -4.66 -23.01
CA ARG A 73 -4.25 -6.00 -22.58
C ARG A 73 -4.71 -7.09 -23.55
N GLU A 74 -5.86 -6.93 -24.19
CA GLU A 74 -6.34 -7.86 -25.22
C GLU A 74 -5.46 -7.88 -26.47
N LYS A 75 -4.66 -6.84 -26.68
CA LYS A 75 -3.72 -6.67 -27.80
C LYS A 75 -2.26 -6.84 -27.38
N MET A 76 -2.01 -7.35 -26.18
CA MET A 76 -0.68 -7.66 -25.65
C MET A 76 -0.47 -9.17 -25.64
N GLU A 77 0.79 -9.57 -25.72
CA GLU A 77 1.17 -10.96 -25.50
C GLU A 77 0.94 -11.37 -24.04
N VAL A 78 0.57 -12.64 -23.84
CA VAL A 78 0.32 -13.20 -22.52
C VAL A 78 1.25 -14.38 -22.29
N TYR A 79 1.95 -14.38 -21.17
CA TYR A 79 2.76 -15.49 -20.72
C TYR A 79 1.94 -16.30 -19.70
N PRO A 80 1.48 -17.51 -20.05
CA PRO A 80 0.71 -18.34 -19.14
C PRO A 80 1.60 -18.84 -18.00
N ARG A 81 1.02 -18.91 -16.79
CA ARG A 81 1.75 -19.32 -15.58
C ARG A 81 2.37 -20.72 -15.67
N ASP A 82 1.75 -21.61 -16.44
CA ASP A 82 2.20 -22.98 -16.58
C ASP A 82 3.37 -23.11 -17.57
N ASN A 83 3.56 -22.11 -18.44
CA ASN A 83 4.67 -22.04 -19.38
C ASN A 83 5.04 -20.58 -19.68
N GLU A 84 5.94 -20.02 -18.86
CA GLU A 84 6.41 -18.64 -19.00
C GLU A 84 7.43 -18.46 -20.15
N GLU A 85 7.86 -19.55 -20.81
CA GLU A 85 8.80 -19.49 -21.95
C GLU A 85 8.10 -19.21 -23.28
N GLU A 86 6.80 -19.51 -23.39
CA GLU A 86 6.01 -19.32 -24.61
C GLU A 86 5.03 -18.16 -24.49
N ALA A 87 5.16 -17.18 -25.38
CA ALA A 87 4.24 -16.06 -25.49
C ALA A 87 3.00 -16.47 -26.29
N LEU A 88 1.81 -16.24 -25.74
CA LEU A 88 0.55 -16.30 -26.48
C LEU A 88 0.33 -14.97 -27.19
N GLU A 89 0.44 -14.97 -28.51
CA GLU A 89 0.22 -13.79 -29.34
C GLU A 89 -1.28 -13.39 -29.34
N PRO A 90 -1.59 -12.09 -29.28
CA PRO A 90 -2.96 -11.61 -29.28
C PRO A 90 -3.60 -11.73 -30.68
N ILE A 91 -4.92 -11.92 -30.71
CA ILE A 91 -5.70 -11.85 -31.95
C ILE A 91 -5.91 -10.38 -32.30
N VAL A 92 -5.16 -9.88 -33.29
CA VAL A 92 -5.27 -8.51 -33.79
C VAL A 92 -5.95 -8.49 -35.17
N GLN A 93 -6.63 -7.40 -35.51
CA GLN A 93 -7.24 -7.22 -36.82
C GLN A 93 -6.17 -7.00 -37.90
N GLU A 94 -6.52 -7.31 -39.15
CA GLU A 94 -5.66 -7.08 -40.31
C GLU A 94 -5.16 -5.62 -40.34
N GLY A 95 -3.84 -5.43 -40.36
CA GLY A 95 -3.20 -4.11 -40.36
C GLY A 95 -2.99 -3.46 -38.98
N GLU A 96 -3.51 -4.06 -37.89
CA GLU A 96 -3.24 -3.61 -36.53
C GLU A 96 -1.96 -4.26 -35.95
N LYS A 97 -1.17 -3.48 -35.21
CA LYS A 97 0.04 -3.98 -34.53
C LYS A 97 -0.26 -4.36 -33.09
N LYS A 98 0.41 -5.41 -32.60
CA LYS A 98 0.41 -5.75 -31.17
C LYS A 98 0.91 -4.58 -30.31
N LYS A 99 0.40 -4.49 -29.09
CA LYS A 99 0.81 -3.50 -28.10
C LYS A 99 1.83 -4.12 -27.18
N VAL A 100 2.83 -3.33 -26.80
CA VAL A 100 3.86 -3.70 -25.81
C VAL A 100 3.79 -2.67 -24.71
N LEU A 101 3.61 -3.12 -23.46
CA LEU A 101 3.66 -2.25 -22.30
C LEU A 101 5.12 -1.98 -21.96
N VAL A 102 5.54 -0.72 -22.12
CA VAL A 102 6.86 -0.26 -21.68
C VAL A 102 6.67 0.47 -20.36
N THR A 103 7.18 -0.10 -19.27
CA THR A 103 7.20 0.55 -17.96
C THR A 103 8.60 1.02 -17.63
N HIS A 104 8.74 2.26 -17.18
CA HIS A 104 9.97 2.73 -16.56
C HIS A 104 9.98 2.29 -15.10
N ASP A 105 11.05 1.65 -14.66
CA ASP A 105 11.27 1.42 -13.24
C ASP A 105 11.81 2.72 -12.62
N GLU A 106 11.00 3.39 -11.80
CA GLU A 106 11.37 4.63 -11.11
C GLU A 106 12.19 4.36 -9.83
N SER A 107 12.75 3.15 -9.66
CA SER A 107 13.53 2.76 -8.47
C SER A 107 14.76 3.62 -8.18
N THR A 108 15.19 4.47 -9.11
CA THR A 108 16.31 5.41 -8.93
C THR A 108 15.90 6.88 -8.80
N PHE A 109 14.60 7.21 -8.85
CA PHE A 109 14.12 8.59 -8.87
C PHE A 109 14.59 9.41 -7.65
N TYR A 110 14.64 8.80 -6.47
CA TYR A 110 15.10 9.43 -5.23
C TYR A 110 16.56 9.15 -4.87
N ALA A 111 17.33 8.47 -5.72
CA ALA A 111 18.70 8.06 -5.37
C ALA A 111 19.63 9.26 -5.06
N ASN A 112 19.31 10.45 -5.59
CA ASN A 112 20.10 11.66 -5.40
C ASN A 112 19.46 12.71 -4.47
N ASP A 113 18.21 12.51 -4.03
CA ASP A 113 17.48 13.45 -3.18
C ASP A 113 17.95 13.41 -1.72
N ALA A 114 18.75 12.40 -1.36
CA ALA A 114 19.37 12.27 -0.04
C ALA A 114 20.65 13.11 0.15
N ARG A 115 21.07 13.91 -0.85
CA ARG A 115 22.20 14.82 -0.69
C ARG A 115 21.77 16.03 0.16
N LYS A 116 22.14 16.02 1.43
CA LYS A 116 22.10 17.20 2.30
C LYS A 116 23.12 18.22 1.79
N GLU A 117 22.64 19.44 1.49
CA GLU A 117 23.48 20.65 1.54
C GLU A 117 23.82 21.02 3.00
#